data_AF-A0AAV0WJ55-F1
#
_entry.id   AF-A0AAV0WJ55-F1
#
_cell.length_a   1.000
_cell.length_b   1.000
_cell.length_c   1.000
_cell.angle_alpha   90.00
_cell.angle_beta   90.00
_cell.angle_gamma   90.00
#
_symmetry.space_group_name_H-M   'P 1'
#
loop_
_entity.id
_entity.type
_entity.pdbx_description
1 polymer ?
#
loop_
_entity_poly.entity_id
_entity_poly.type
_entity_poly.pdbx_seq_one_letter_code
_entity_poly.pdbx_strand_id
1 'polypeptide(L)'
;MLYKVVYFPTITYGSNTWYPTISARQKTKLESAQRQTLLAVTGAYSTTSTRALQVIAGVPPIHLQIEMKMDIKNGMTHHEAEDKCLREWQRLWTGST
;
A
#
# COMPACT_ATOMS: atom_id res chain seq x y z
N MET A 1 0.94 -9.70 -10.86
CA MET A 1 -0.41 -10.30 -10.84
C MET A 1 -0.82 -10.79 -9.44
N LEU A 2 -0.01 -11.59 -8.73
CA LEU A 2 -0.37 -12.11 -7.40
C LEU A 2 -0.68 -11.03 -6.36
N TYR A 3 0.09 -9.92 -6.33
CA TYR A 3 -0.15 -8.82 -5.39
C TYR A 3 -1.55 -8.20 -5.56
N LYS A 4 -1.90 -7.79 -6.78
CA LYS A 4 -3.16 -7.09 -7.06
C LYS A 4 -4.39 -8.00 -6.93
N VAL A 5 -4.24 -9.30 -7.21
CA VAL A 5 -5.36 -10.24 -7.27
C VAL A 5 -5.60 -10.97 -5.95
N VAL A 6 -4.55 -11.27 -5.18
CA VAL A 6 -4.66 -12.07 -3.95
C VAL A 6 -4.43 -11.21 -2.72
N TYR A 7 -3.26 -10.57 -2.63
CA TYR A 7 -2.87 -9.85 -1.43
C TYR A 7 -3.79 -8.65 -1.18
N PHE A 8 -4.01 -7.82 -2.20
CA PHE A 8 -4.76 -6.59 -2.07
C PHE A 8 -6.23 -6.82 -1.65
N PRO A 9 -7.03 -7.66 -2.30
CA PRO A 9 -8.41 -7.91 -1.87
C PRO A 9 -8.49 -8.55 -0.48
N THR A 10 -7.55 -9.43 -0.13
CA THR A 10 -7.50 -10.09 1.19
C THR A 10 -7.30 -9.07 2.30
N ILE A 11 -6.41 -8.09 2.11
CA ILE A 11 -6.17 -7.03 3.09
C ILE A 11 -7.29 -6.00 3.09
N THR A 12 -7.80 -5.59 1.93
CA THR A 12 -8.88 -4.60 1.84
C THR A 12 -10.20 -5.14 2.36
N TYR A 13 -10.39 -6.46 2.43
CA TYR A 13 -11.57 -7.05 3.02
C TYR A 13 -11.73 -6.63 4.48
N GLY A 14 -12.82 -5.92 4.78
CA GLY A 14 -13.08 -5.39 6.11
C GLY A 14 -12.13 -4.27 6.56
N SER A 15 -11.27 -3.72 5.70
CA SER A 15 -10.30 -2.69 6.10
C SER A 15 -10.95 -1.44 6.71
N ASN A 16 -12.17 -1.12 6.29
CA ASN A 16 -12.94 0.00 6.82
C ASN A 16 -13.23 -0.11 8.34
N THR A 17 -13.25 -1.32 8.92
CA THR A 17 -13.52 -1.52 10.34
C THR A 17 -12.25 -1.57 11.16
N TRP A 18 -11.24 -2.32 10.71
CA TRP A 18 -10.03 -2.52 11.49
C TRP A 18 -8.99 -1.41 11.28
N TYR A 19 -8.83 -0.86 10.07
CA TYR A 19 -7.74 0.09 9.75
C TYR A 19 -7.74 1.36 10.60
N PRO A 20 -8.89 2.01 10.92
CA PRO A 20 -8.90 3.18 11.80
C PRO A 20 -8.39 2.91 13.22
N THR A 21 -8.45 1.65 13.66
CA THR A 21 -8.17 1.24 15.06
C THR A 21 -6.77 0.68 15.26
N ILE A 22 -5.98 0.50 14.18
CA ILE A 22 -4.67 -0.14 14.29
C ILE A 22 -3.59 0.78 14.85
N SER A 23 -2.73 0.19 15.67
CA SER A 23 -1.51 0.81 16.20
C SER A 23 -0.42 0.99 15.13
N ALA A 24 0.55 1.86 15.40
CA ALA A 24 1.73 2.03 14.55
C ALA A 24 2.49 0.70 14.32
N ARG A 25 2.59 -0.15 15.35
CA ARG A 25 3.23 -1.48 15.25
C ARG A 25 2.52 -2.39 14.25
N GLN A 26 1.18 -2.36 14.23
CA GLN A 26 0.39 -3.13 13.26
C GLN A 26 0.55 -2.58 11.84
N LYS A 27 0.67 -1.26 11.65
CA LYS A 27 1.01 -0.66 10.35
C LYS A 27 2.36 -1.16 9.83
N THR A 28 3.41 -1.17 10.66
CA THR A 28 4.72 -1.71 10.29
C THR A 28 4.66 -3.20 9.94
N LYS A 29 3.86 -3.99 10.67
CA LYS A 29 3.64 -5.42 10.36
C LYS A 29 2.96 -5.60 9.00
N LEU A 30 1.98 -4.75 8.68
CA LEU A 30 1.29 -4.76 7.40
C LEU A 30 2.26 -4.43 6.24
N GLU A 31 3.12 -3.41 6.41
CA GLU A 31 4.16 -3.09 5.44
C GLU A 31 5.18 -4.21 5.28
N SER A 32 5.51 -4.93 6.35
CA SER A 32 6.40 -6.09 6.31
C SER A 32 5.78 -7.26 5.53
N ALA A 33 4.47 -7.49 5.67
CA ALA A 33 3.74 -8.49 4.89
C ALA A 33 3.64 -8.10 3.40
N GLN A 34 3.41 -6.81 3.10
CA GLN A 34 3.48 -6.30 1.74
C GLN A 34 4.87 -6.53 1.14
N ARG A 35 5.92 -6.18 1.88
CA ARG A 35 7.31 -6.39 1.46
C ARG A 35 7.59 -7.83 1.07
N GLN A 36 7.20 -8.80 1.89
CA GLN A 36 7.41 -10.23 1.58
C GLN A 36 6.73 -10.63 0.28
N THR A 37 5.49 -10.16 0.06
CA THR A 37 4.76 -10.41 -1.19
C THR A 37 5.45 -9.75 -2.39
N LEU A 38 5.95 -8.53 -2.23
CA LEU A 38 6.66 -7.81 -3.28
C LEU A 38 7.99 -8.48 -3.63
N LEU A 39 8.75 -8.98 -2.64
CA LEU A 39 9.98 -9.75 -2.89
C LEU A 39 9.68 -10.99 -3.73
N ALA A 40 8.65 -11.76 -3.38
CA ALA A 40 8.25 -12.95 -4.12
C ALA A 40 7.83 -12.64 -5.56
N VAL A 41 7.17 -11.49 -5.79
CA VAL A 41 6.70 -11.08 -7.12
C VAL A 41 7.81 -10.47 -7.99
N THR A 42 8.73 -9.70 -7.39
CA THR A 42 9.78 -8.97 -8.13
C THR A 42 11.07 -9.77 -8.29
N GLY A 43 11.31 -10.80 -7.47
CA GLY A 43 12.57 -11.54 -7.47
C GLY A 43 13.77 -10.71 -7.01
N ALA A 44 13.53 -9.55 -6.38
CA ALA A 44 14.58 -8.67 -5.89
C ALA A 44 15.32 -9.25 -4.67
N TYR A 45 16.53 -8.74 -4.42
CA TYR A 45 17.32 -9.14 -3.26
C TYR A 45 16.60 -8.85 -1.93
N SER A 46 16.82 -9.71 -0.93
CA SER A 46 16.23 -9.55 0.41
C SER A 46 16.67 -8.26 1.11
N THR A 47 17.78 -7.65 0.68
CA THR A 47 18.32 -6.37 1.17
C THR A 47 17.75 -5.14 0.47
N THR A 48 17.02 -5.28 -0.65
CA THR A 48 16.41 -4.16 -1.37
C THR A 48 15.41 -3.43 -0.47
N SER A 49 15.46 -2.10 -0.36
CA SER A 49 14.56 -1.35 0.53
C SER A 49 13.08 -1.51 0.14
N THR A 50 12.15 -1.45 1.10
CA THR A 50 10.72 -1.64 0.83
C THR A 50 10.17 -0.59 -0.15
N ARG A 51 10.68 0.64 -0.06
CA ARG A 51 10.30 1.73 -0.96
C ARG A 51 10.80 1.50 -2.38
N ALA A 52 12.02 0.99 -2.55
CA ALA A 52 12.52 0.60 -3.87
C ALA A 52 11.68 -0.55 -4.46
N LEU A 53 11.31 -1.55 -3.65
CA LEU A 53 10.43 -2.63 -4.09
C LEU A 53 9.06 -2.12 -4.56
N GLN A 54 8.46 -1.19 -3.83
CA GLN A 54 7.19 -0.56 -4.18
C GLN A 54 7.27 0.14 -5.54
N VAL A 55 8.35 0.88 -5.81
CA VAL A 55 8.53 1.55 -7.11
C VAL A 55 8.81 0.56 -8.23
N ILE A 56 9.68 -0.42 -8.02
CA ILE A 56 9.97 -1.47 -9.02
C ILE A 56 8.69 -2.25 -9.36
N ALA A 57 7.85 -2.54 -8.35
CA ALA A 57 6.58 -3.22 -8.55
C ALA A 57 5.46 -2.32 -9.11
N GLY A 58 5.65 -0.99 -9.13
CA GLY A 58 4.60 -0.02 -9.49
C GLY A 58 3.40 -0.07 -8.53
N VAL A 59 3.68 -0.26 -7.24
CA VAL A 59 2.68 -0.51 -6.19
C VAL A 59 2.90 0.48 -5.03
N PRO A 60 1.92 1.34 -4.70
CA PRO A 60 2.04 2.24 -3.56
C PRO A 60 2.03 1.49 -2.22
N PRO A 61 2.44 2.13 -1.11
CA PRO A 61 2.28 1.58 0.23
C PRO A 61 0.86 1.09 0.52
N ILE A 62 0.75 -0.04 1.21
CA ILE A 62 -0.55 -0.68 1.49
C ILE A 62 -1.49 0.22 2.31
N HIS A 63 -0.94 1.07 3.19
CA HIS A 63 -1.73 2.00 3.99
C HIS A 63 -2.44 3.04 3.10
N LEU A 64 -1.76 3.58 2.07
CA LEU A 64 -2.37 4.49 1.10
C LEU A 64 -3.44 3.82 0.24
N GLN A 65 -3.24 2.55 -0.13
CA GLN A 65 -4.25 1.84 -0.91
C GLN A 65 -5.51 1.54 -0.10
N ILE A 66 -5.37 1.28 1.20
CA ILE A 66 -6.52 1.12 2.10
C ILE A 66 -7.28 2.45 2.23
N GLU A 67 -6.57 3.55 2.43
CA GLU A 67 -7.17 4.90 2.50
C GLU A 67 -7.88 5.25 1.20
N MET A 68 -7.25 5.01 0.05
CA MET A 68 -7.88 5.19 -1.27
C MET A 68 -9.19 4.41 -1.40
N LYS A 69 -9.23 3.14 -0.93
CA LYS A 69 -10.45 2.33 -0.95
C LYS A 69 -11.53 2.85 0.00
N MET A 70 -11.13 3.38 1.15
CA MET A 70 -12.05 4.01 2.10
C MET A 70 -12.61 5.31 1.53
N ASP A 71 -11.77 6.13 0.90
CA ASP A 71 -12.18 7.39 0.26
C ASP A 71 -13.21 7.14 -0.86
N ILE A 72 -12.97 6.14 -1.70
CA ILE A 72 -13.94 5.71 -2.74
C ILE A 72 -15.27 5.29 -2.09
N LYS A 73 -15.22 4.54 -0.99
CA LYS A 73 -16.43 4.11 -0.27
C LYS A 73 -17.16 5.29 0.38
N ASN A 74 -16.43 6.33 0.77
CA ASN A 74 -16.98 7.56 1.35
C ASN A 74 -17.53 8.54 0.29
N GLY A 75 -17.53 8.16 -1.00
CA GLY A 75 -18.13 8.95 -2.08
C GLY A 75 -17.14 9.73 -2.93
N MET A 76 -15.82 9.59 -2.71
CA MET A 76 -14.81 10.16 -3.61
C MET A 76 -14.82 9.43 -4.95
N THR A 77 -14.64 10.15 -6.06
CA THR A 77 -14.50 9.50 -7.36
C THR A 77 -13.21 8.68 -7.40
N HIS A 78 -13.19 7.62 -8.23
CA HIS A 78 -12.00 6.77 -8.36
C HIS A 78 -10.75 7.56 -8.74
N HIS A 79 -10.91 8.50 -9.69
CA HIS A 79 -9.82 9.35 -10.18
C HIS A 79 -9.25 10.24 -9.08
N GLU A 80 -10.11 10.92 -8.31
CA GLU A 80 -9.67 11.79 -7.22
C GLU A 80 -8.94 10.99 -6.11
N ALA A 81 -9.44 9.79 -5.80
CA ALA A 81 -8.82 8.93 -4.79
C ALA A 81 -7.45 8.41 -5.26
N GLU A 82 -7.33 8.04 -6.54
CA GLU A 82 -6.05 7.66 -7.15
C GLU A 82 -5.06 8.82 -7.17
N ASP A 83 -5.49 10.01 -7.57
CA ASP A 83 -4.66 11.21 -7.59
C ASP A 83 -4.18 11.60 -6.19
N LYS A 84 -5.06 11.48 -5.19
CA LYS A 84 -4.71 11.69 -3.78
C LYS A 84 -3.66 10.66 -3.34
N CYS A 85 -3.88 9.38 -3.64
CA CYS A 85 -2.94 8.30 -3.35
C CYS A 85 -1.57 8.54 -4.03
N LEU A 86 -1.56 8.94 -5.29
CA LEU A 86 -0.35 9.18 -6.07
C LEU A 86 0.44 10.37 -5.53
N ARG A 87 -0.25 11.47 -5.21
CA ARG A 87 0.38 12.65 -4.60
C ARG A 87 1.03 12.32 -3.25
N GLU A 88 0.33 11.57 -2.42
CA GLU A 88 0.85 11.18 -1.12
C GLU A 88 2.02 10.19 -1.26
N TRP A 89 1.95 9.27 -2.20
CA TRP A 89 3.06 8.38 -2.51
C TRP A 89 4.29 9.15 -3.00
N GLN A 90 4.10 10.17 -3.85
CA GLN A 90 5.17 11.06 -4.29
C GLN A 90 5.77 11.85 -3.12
N ARG A 91 4.95 12.36 -2.19
CA ARG A 91 5.40 13.07 -0.99
C ARG A 91 6.28 12.18 -0.11
N LEU A 92 5.85 10.94 0.12
CA LEU A 92 6.64 9.94 0.85
C LEU A 92 7.96 9.63 0.14
N TRP A 93 7.97 9.68 -1.20
CA TRP A 93 9.19 9.51 -1.97
C TRP A 93 10.18 10.67 -1.78
N THR A 94 9.71 11.90 -1.98
CA THR A 94 10.55 13.10 -2.00
C THR A 94 11.02 13.53 -0.62
N GLY A 95 10.24 13.25 0.43
CA GLY A 95 10.52 13.70 1.80
C GLY A 95 11.60 12.91 2.57
N SER A 96 12.39 12.07 1.91
CA SER A 96 13.46 11.29 2.55
C SER A 96 14.86 11.52 1.97
N THR A 97 15.03 12.66 1.31
CA THR A 97 16.35 13.18 0.94
C THR A 97 16.72 14.24 1.96
#